data_AF-A0A933NM83-F1
#
_entry.id   AF-A0A933NM83-F1
#
_cell.length_a   1.000
_cell.length_b   1.000
_cell.length_c   1.000
_cell.angle_alpha   90.00
_cell.angle_beta   90.00
_cell.angle_gamma   90.00
#
_symmetry.space_group_name_H-M   'P 1'
#
loop_
_entity.id
_entity.type
_entity.pdbx_description
1 polymer ?
#
loop_
_entity_poly.entity_id
_entity_poly.type
_entity_poly.pdbx_seq_one_letter_code
_entity_poly.pdbx_strand_id
1 'polypeptide(L)' 'MGLDIRLPIGLMFGVLGAMLVAYGLVADPAIYQRSLGLNVNFGWGLALLAFGGAMFHFGRRAGKARTA' A
#
# COMPACT_ATOMS: atom_id res chain seq x y z
N MET A 1 -10.91 21.97 -10.81
CA MET A 1 -9.93 20.99 -11.32
C MET A 1 -10.11 19.71 -10.50
N GLY A 2 -10.89 18.74 -11.00
CA GLY A 2 -11.15 17.51 -10.27
C GLY A 2 -9.94 16.58 -10.35
N LEU A 3 -9.05 16.67 -9.36
CA LEU A 3 -7.93 15.76 -9.20
C LEU A 3 -8.50 14.35 -9.03
N ASP A 4 -8.06 13.38 -9.83
CA ASP A 4 -8.51 12.00 -9.66
C ASP A 4 -8.03 11.50 -8.30
N ILE A 5 -8.98 11.35 -7.37
CA ILE A 5 -8.73 10.96 -5.98
C ILE A 5 -7.98 9.64 -5.86
N ARG A 6 -8.05 8.78 -6.89
CA ARG A 6 -7.34 7.49 -6.92
C ARG A 6 -5.83 7.67 -6.82
N LEU A 7 -5.29 8.77 -7.36
CA LEU A 7 -3.84 9.02 -7.38
C LEU A 7 -3.27 9.33 -5.99
N PRO A 8 -3.77 10.35 -5.24
CA PRO A 8 -3.30 10.61 -3.88
C PRO A 8 -3.63 9.46 -2.93
N ILE A 9 -4.81 8.84 -3.06
CA ILE A 9 -5.19 7.69 -2.22
C ILE A 9 -4.25 6.50 -2.49
N GLY A 10 -3.99 6.17 -3.76
CA GLY A 10 -3.08 5.09 -4.13
C GLY A 10 -1.65 5.31 -3.63
N LEU A 11 -1.15 6.55 -3.67
CA LEU A 11 0.13 6.93 -3.09
C LEU A 11 0.16 6.75 -1.56
N MET A 12 -0.86 7.22 -0.85
CA MET A 12 -0.93 7.06 0.60
C MET A 12 -0.92 5.59 1.01
N PHE A 13 -1.77 4.76 0.39
CA PHE A 13 -1.80 3.31 0.67
C PHE A 13 -0.50 2.61 0.27
N GLY A 14 0.14 3.01 -0.83
CA GLY A 14 1.42 2.47 -1.26
C GLY A 14 2.55 2.76 -0.27
N VAL A 15 2.64 4.00 0.22
CA VAL A 15 3.66 4.41 1.22
C VAL A 15 3.44 3.67 2.54
N LEU A 16 2.20 3.65 3.05
CA LEU A 16 1.87 2.95 4.29
C LEU A 16 2.12 1.45 4.18
N GLY A 17 1.73 0.84 3.06
CA GLY A 17 1.99 -0.58 2.80
C GLY A 17 3.49 -0.89 2.73
N ALA A 18 4.28 -0.05 2.06
CA ALA A 18 5.73 -0.20 2.00
C ALA A 18 6.39 -0.11 3.38
N MET A 19 5.96 0.86 4.21
CA MET A 19 6.43 0.97 5.59
C MET A 19 6.08 -0.28 6.41
N LEU A 20 4.87 -0.81 6.25
CA LEU A 20 4.42 -1.99 7.00
C LEU A 20 5.15 -3.27 6.56
N VAL A 21 5.42 -3.44 5.26
CA VAL A 21 6.25 -4.53 4.73
C VAL A 21 7.67 -4.43 5.26
N ALA A 22 8.28 -3.24 5.18
CA ALA A 22 9.63 -3.01 5.69
C ALA A 22 9.70 -3.34 7.18
N TYR A 23 8.78 -2.81 7.99
CA TYR A 23 8.68 -3.13 9.40
C TYR A 23 8.48 -4.62 9.65
N GLY A 24 7.61 -5.28 8.88
CA GLY A 24 7.40 -6.71 8.93
C GLY A 24 8.68 -7.53 8.72
N LEU A 25 9.63 -7.04 7.92
CA LEU A 25 10.90 -7.71 7.64
C LEU A 25 11.96 -7.50 8.73
N VAL A 26 11.99 -6.32 9.37
CA VAL A 26 13.01 -5.98 10.39
C VAL A 26 12.55 -6.22 11.83
N ALA A 27 11.25 -6.36 12.06
CA ALA A 27 10.70 -6.50 13.40
C ALA A 27 11.05 -7.83 14.06
N ASP A 28 11.24 -7.79 15.38
CA ASP A 28 11.49 -8.98 16.20
C ASP A 28 10.30 -9.94 16.16
N PRO A 29 10.49 -11.23 15.80
CA PRO A 29 9.43 -12.24 15.79
C PRO A 29 8.62 -12.34 17.10
N ALA A 30 9.21 -11.97 18.25
CA ALA A 30 8.56 -12.01 19.56
C ALA A 30 7.29 -11.15 19.62
N ILE A 31 7.20 -10.06 18.84
CA ILE A 31 6.02 -9.20 18.84
C ILE A 31 4.78 -9.91 18.27
N TYR A 32 4.97 -10.90 17.39
CA TYR A 32 3.91 -11.64 16.72
C TYR A 32 3.35 -12.80 17.55
N GLN A 33 3.88 -13.05 18.76
CA GLN A 33 3.29 -14.02 19.70
C GLN A 33 1.81 -13.72 19.99
N ARG A 34 1.46 -12.43 20.08
CA ARG A 34 0.05 -11.98 20.23
C ARG A 34 -0.80 -12.21 18.98
N SER A 35 -0.15 -12.50 17.86
CA SER A 35 -0.73 -12.74 16.54
C SER A 35 -0.65 -14.21 16.13
N LEU A 36 -0.54 -15.14 17.08
CA LEU A 36 -0.33 -16.58 16.83
C LEU A 36 0.94 -16.89 16.04
N GLY A 37 1.97 -16.04 16.14
CA GLY A 37 3.22 -16.15 15.38
C GLY A 37 3.11 -15.67 13.93
N LEU A 38 1.97 -15.14 13.51
CA LEU A 38 1.78 -14.62 12.15
C LEU A 38 2.34 -13.20 12.02
N ASN A 39 3.11 -12.96 10.95
CA ASN A 39 3.61 -11.64 10.62
C ASN A 39 2.53 -10.78 9.96
N VAL A 40 1.63 -10.26 10.79
CA VAL A 40 0.47 -9.46 10.38
C VAL A 40 0.91 -8.19 9.64
N ASN A 41 2.03 -7.58 10.04
CA ASN A 41 2.56 -6.37 9.40
C ASN A 41 3.00 -6.62 7.97
N PHE A 42 3.70 -7.72 7.72
CA PHE A 42 4.11 -8.09 6.37
C PHE A 42 2.90 -8.44 5.49
N GLY A 43 1.97 -9.27 5.99
CA GLY A 43 0.79 -9.69 5.25
C GLY A 43 -0.13 -8.53 4.86
N TRP A 44 -0.51 -7.68 5.84
CA TRP A 44 -1.33 -6.50 5.56
C TRP A 44 -0.57 -5.43 4.78
N GLY A 45 0.75 -5.33 4.95
CA GLY A 45 1.60 -4.44 4.17
C GLY A 45 1.54 -4.78 2.68
N LEU A 46 1.63 -6.06 2.33
CA LEU A 46 1.47 -6.52 0.94
C LEU A 46 0.06 -6.24 0.40
N ALA A 47 -0.98 -6.45 1.20
CA ALA A 47 -2.36 -6.13 0.79
C ALA A 47 -2.55 -4.63 0.50
N LEU A 48 -2.03 -3.75 1.38
CA LEU A 48 -2.06 -2.30 1.20
C LEU A 48 -1.25 -1.85 -0.02
N LEU A 49 -0.08 -2.46 -0.26
CA LEU A 49 0.74 -2.20 -1.44
C LEU A 49 0.04 -2.61 -2.73
N ALA A 50 -0.57 -3.80 -2.76
CA ALA A 50 -1.32 -4.27 -3.92
C ALA A 50 -2.51 -3.34 -4.24
N PHE A 51 -3.26 -2.94 -3.21
CA PHE A 51 -4.38 -2.01 -3.35
C PHE A 51 -3.94 -0.61 -3.81
N GLY A 52 -2.94 -0.02 -3.14
CA GLY A 52 -2.40 1.29 -3.49
C GLY A 52 -1.79 1.32 -4.89
N GLY A 53 -1.07 0.26 -5.27
CA GLY A 53 -0.51 0.07 -6.59
C GLY A 53 -1.58 -0.02 -7.68
N ALA A 54 -2.66 -0.77 -7.45
CA ALA A 54 -3.78 -0.85 -8.37
C ALA A 54 -4.46 0.53 -8.57
N MET A 55 -4.75 1.25 -7.48
CA MET A 55 -5.32 2.61 -7.56
C MET A 55 -4.41 3.59 -8.28
N PHE A 56 -3.10 3.57 -7.98
CA PHE A 56 -2.11 4.41 -8.64
C PHE A 56 -2.01 4.11 -10.14
N HIS A 57 -2.02 2.83 -10.52
CA HIS A 57 -2.01 2.41 -11.91
C HIS A 57 -3.23 2.93 -12.68
N PHE A 58 -4.44 2.75 -12.14
CA PHE A 58 -5.67 3.23 -12.79
C PHE A 58 -5.78 4.75 -12.81
N GLY A 59 -5.40 5.44 -11.73
CA GLY A 59 -5.41 6.90 -11.66
C GLY A 59 -4.43 7.56 -12.64
N ARG A 60 -3.25 6.95 -12.87
CA ARG A 60 -2.29 7.45 -13.89
C ARG A 60 -2.80 7.27 -15.31
N ARG A 61 -3.51 6.19 -15.61
CA ARG A 61 -4.09 5.94 -16.94
C ARG A 61 -5.21 6.91 -17.25
N ALA A 62 -6.06 7.23 -16.27
CA ALA A 62 -7.11 8.24 -16.41
C ALA A 62 -6.54 9.66 -16.61
N GLY A 63 -5.43 9.99 -15.93
CA GLY A 63 -4.72 11.26 -16.13
C GLY A 63 -4.14 11.39 -17.54
N LYS A 64 -3.52 10.33 -18.09
CA LYS A 64 -2.97 10.34 -19.46
C LYS A 64 -4.04 10.43 -20.55
N ALA A 65 -5.21 9.81 -20.36
CA ALA A 65 -6.31 9.82 -21.34
C ALA A 65 -7.05 11.16 -21.45
N ARG A 66 -6.85 12.08 -20.49
CA ARG A 66 -7.49 13.40 -20.46
C ARG A 66 -6.62 14.51 -21.07
N THR A 67 -5.35 14.21 -21.36
CA THR A 67 -4.39 15.13 -21.98
C THR A 67 -4.06 14.78 -23.42
N ALA A 68 -4.61 13.68 -23.94
CA ALA A 68 -4.56 13.28 -25.34
C ALA A 68 -5.89 13.63 -26.02
#